data_AF-A0A497EC03-F1
#
_entry.id   AF-A0A497EC03-F1
#
_cell.length_a   1.000
_cell.length_b   1.000
_cell.length_c   1.000
_cell.angle_alpha   90.00
_cell.angle_beta   90.00
_cell.angle_gamma   90.00
#
_symmetry.space_group_name_H-M   'P 1'
#
loop_
_entity.id
_entity.type
_entity.pdbx_description
1 polymer ?
#
loop_
_entity_poly.entity_id
_entity_poly.type
_entity_poly.pdbx_seq_one_letter_code
_entity_poly.pdbx_strand_id
1 'polypeptide(L)'
;MRWFGSRAGRFRLSRTIPSSMGHRGGFRQDKSETATLQYYLNEISKYPGLAHERERELAAQVQAGDEEAVRELVVANLKFVVAYAKRYRASTISFLDIIHEGNLGLIQAAKKYDPFKEGQDVKFITYAVWWIRQAILHFLAENGTAFRLPQKQANTLYRLERVRNLLSERQGRPPTDLELSRELEISIEDVRVLRRASQTSLSLNSHVDESGDSEIGDLLEQTIFPDTDETLLRKSFAHALGDALDGLPGREREVLVLRFGLVDDNPRTLREIGILMGLSRERVRQIESRALSRLRRSHLQQDLIAYLKT
;
A
#
# COMPACT_ATOMS: atom_id res chain seq x y z
N MET A 1 -31.83 -13.09 -9.19
CA MET A 1 -33.15 -12.45 -8.99
C MET A 1 -33.22 -11.16 -9.81
N ARG A 2 -34.11 -11.18 -10.82
CA ARG A 2 -34.65 -10.11 -11.68
C ARG A 2 -33.95 -8.74 -11.67
N TRP A 3 -33.19 -8.41 -12.71
CA TRP A 3 -32.98 -7.03 -13.21
C TRP A 3 -32.49 -7.06 -14.67
N PHE A 4 -33.26 -7.66 -15.59
CA PHE A 4 -33.08 -7.40 -17.03
C PHE A 4 -34.44 -7.14 -17.65
N GLY A 5 -34.84 -5.86 -17.60
CA GLY A 5 -35.94 -5.31 -18.38
C GLY A 5 -35.35 -4.44 -19.48
N SER A 6 -35.62 -4.82 -20.73
CA SER A 6 -35.28 -4.15 -21.98
C SER A 6 -35.30 -2.62 -21.89
N ARG A 7 -34.20 -2.00 -22.32
CA ARG A 7 -34.19 -0.70 -23.01
C ARG A 7 -32.82 -0.49 -23.67
N ALA A 8 -32.71 -0.93 -24.93
CA ALA A 8 -31.64 -0.50 -25.83
C ALA A 8 -31.91 0.96 -26.23
N GLY A 9 -31.48 1.90 -25.40
CA GLY A 9 -31.50 3.33 -25.71
C GLY A 9 -30.28 3.72 -26.54
N ARG A 10 -30.51 4.37 -27.68
CA ARG A 10 -29.47 5.01 -28.49
C ARG A 10 -28.59 5.91 -27.61
N PHE A 11 -27.31 5.58 -27.49
CA PHE A 11 -26.33 6.40 -26.77
C PHE A 11 -25.96 7.62 -27.62
N ARG A 12 -26.57 8.76 -27.33
CA ARG A 12 -26.15 10.07 -27.84
C ARG A 12 -25.09 10.62 -26.88
N LEU A 13 -23.87 10.87 -27.37
CA LEU A 13 -22.84 11.58 -26.63
C LEU A 13 -23.29 13.04 -26.45
N SER A 14 -23.88 13.38 -25.31
CA SER A 14 -24.21 14.76 -24.98
C SER A 14 -22.94 15.54 -24.60
N ARG A 15 -22.66 16.60 -25.36
CA ARG A 15 -21.65 17.62 -25.05
C ARG A 15 -22.19 18.57 -23.98
N THR A 16 -22.17 18.20 -22.71
CA THR A 16 -22.28 19.16 -21.59
C THR A 16 -21.73 18.53 -20.32
N ILE A 17 -20.74 19.19 -19.72
CA ILE A 17 -20.15 18.85 -18.42
C ILE A 17 -20.87 19.72 -17.38
N PRO A 18 -21.60 19.16 -16.39
CA PRO A 18 -22.08 19.96 -15.27
C PRO A 18 -20.91 20.20 -14.31
N SER A 19 -20.55 21.47 -14.12
CA SER A 19 -19.67 21.91 -13.04
C SER A 19 -20.52 22.09 -11.78
N SER A 20 -20.42 21.18 -10.81
CA SER A 20 -20.57 21.48 -9.38
C SER A 20 -20.55 20.19 -8.55
N MET A 21 -19.50 20.01 -7.74
CA MET A 21 -19.60 19.52 -6.36
C MET A 21 -18.22 19.54 -5.66
N GLY A 22 -18.12 20.40 -4.64
CA GLY A 22 -17.34 20.24 -3.41
C GLY A 22 -15.86 19.84 -3.50
N HIS A 23 -14.99 20.85 -3.44
CA HIS A 23 -13.56 20.72 -3.14
C HIS A 23 -13.26 19.90 -1.87
N ARG A 24 -12.34 18.93 -1.98
CA ARG A 24 -11.25 18.65 -1.01
C ARG A 24 -10.11 17.94 -1.76
N GLY A 25 -8.92 18.55 -1.76
CA GLY A 25 -7.68 18.00 -2.33
C GLY A 25 -7.54 18.19 -3.84
N GLY A 26 -7.04 19.34 -4.27
CA GLY A 26 -6.78 19.64 -5.68
C GLY A 26 -5.62 18.81 -6.23
N PHE A 27 -5.92 17.65 -6.81
CA PHE A 27 -5.04 17.06 -7.80
C PHE A 27 -5.03 18.00 -9.01
N ARG A 28 -3.90 18.66 -9.27
CA ARG A 28 -3.61 19.32 -10.55
C ARG A 28 -3.84 18.27 -11.64
N GLN A 29 -4.97 18.33 -12.33
CA GLN A 29 -5.12 17.61 -13.59
C GLN A 29 -4.08 18.17 -14.53
N ASP A 30 -3.09 17.35 -14.88
CA ASP A 30 -2.05 17.74 -15.79
C ASP A 30 -2.71 18.06 -17.14
N LYS A 31 -2.52 19.29 -17.63
CA LYS A 31 -3.13 19.74 -18.90
C LYS A 31 -2.76 18.80 -20.05
N SER A 32 -1.57 18.20 -19.97
CA SER A 32 -1.07 17.18 -20.91
C SER A 32 -1.97 15.94 -20.98
N GLU A 33 -2.41 15.44 -19.82
CA GLU A 33 -3.23 14.22 -19.73
C GLU A 33 -4.62 14.43 -20.32
N THR A 34 -5.20 15.62 -20.11
CA THR A 34 -6.51 15.97 -20.68
C THR A 34 -6.48 16.04 -22.21
N ALA A 35 -5.40 16.58 -22.81
CA ALA A 35 -5.20 16.61 -24.25
C ALA A 35 -5.03 15.20 -24.84
N THR A 36 -4.25 14.35 -24.15
CA THR A 36 -4.01 12.96 -24.54
C THR A 36 -5.31 12.15 -24.52
N LEU A 37 -6.12 12.31 -23.46
CA LEU A 37 -7.43 11.69 -23.37
C LEU A 37 -8.35 12.14 -24.50
N GLN A 38 -8.35 13.43 -24.82
CA GLN A 38 -9.21 13.96 -25.88
C GLN A 38 -8.81 13.46 -27.26
N TYR A 39 -7.51 13.34 -27.53
CA TYR A 39 -6.99 12.69 -28.74
C TYR A 39 -7.45 11.23 -28.83
N TYR A 40 -7.24 10.45 -27.77
CA TYR A 40 -7.68 9.05 -27.71
C TYR A 40 -9.19 8.90 -27.98
N LEU A 41 -10.02 9.73 -27.33
CA LEU A 41 -11.47 9.72 -27.54
C LEU A 41 -11.87 10.06 -28.98
N ASN A 42 -11.13 10.96 -29.63
CA ASN A 42 -11.36 11.32 -31.02
C ASN A 42 -10.97 10.16 -31.95
N GLU A 43 -9.83 9.50 -31.73
CA GLU A 43 -9.41 8.35 -32.52
C GLU A 43 -10.39 7.19 -32.44
N ILE A 44 -10.81 6.79 -31.23
CA ILE A 44 -11.79 5.70 -31.09
C ILE A 44 -13.17 6.09 -31.66
N SER A 45 -13.47 7.38 -31.80
CA SER A 45 -14.76 7.84 -32.31
C SER A 45 -14.98 7.47 -33.77
N LYS A 46 -13.90 7.37 -34.55
CA LYS A 46 -13.89 7.07 -35.99
C LYS A 46 -14.41 5.67 -36.32
N TYR A 47 -14.28 4.73 -35.39
CA TYR A 47 -14.73 3.36 -35.60
C TYR A 47 -16.24 3.22 -35.38
N PRO A 48 -17.00 2.75 -36.39
CA PRO A 48 -18.42 2.50 -36.25
C PRO A 48 -18.68 1.30 -35.34
N GLY A 49 -19.89 1.23 -34.77
CA GLY A 49 -20.34 0.03 -34.06
C GLY A 49 -20.62 -1.11 -35.03
N LEU A 50 -20.45 -2.35 -34.58
CA LEU A 50 -20.73 -3.53 -35.37
C LEU A 50 -22.23 -3.88 -35.34
N ALA A 51 -22.73 -4.38 -36.47
CA ALA A 51 -24.03 -5.04 -36.52
C ALA A 51 -23.94 -6.42 -35.87
N HIS A 52 -25.05 -6.90 -35.33
CA HIS A 52 -25.11 -8.19 -34.63
C HIS A 52 -24.71 -9.38 -35.52
N GLU A 53 -25.04 -9.32 -36.82
CA GLU A 53 -24.64 -10.34 -37.80
C GLU A 53 -23.13 -10.35 -38.02
N ARG A 54 -22.52 -9.17 -38.21
CA ARG A 54 -21.07 -9.02 -38.37
C ARG A 54 -20.31 -9.50 -37.12
N GLU A 55 -20.86 -9.25 -35.93
CA GLU A 55 -20.29 -9.73 -34.67
C GLU A 55 -20.20 -11.26 -34.62
N ARG A 56 -21.21 -11.96 -35.14
CA ARG A 56 -21.19 -13.43 -35.25
C ARG A 56 -20.18 -13.93 -36.27
N GLU A 57 -20.06 -13.27 -37.42
CA GLU A 57 -19.06 -13.60 -38.44
C GLU A 57 -17.64 -13.48 -37.86
N LEU A 58 -17.36 -12.34 -37.21
CA LEU A 58 -16.09 -12.09 -36.56
C LEU A 58 -15.81 -13.12 -35.47
N ALA A 59 -16.81 -13.52 -34.69
CA ALA A 59 -16.62 -14.55 -33.67
C ALA A 59 -16.21 -15.90 -34.26
N ALA A 60 -16.77 -16.31 -35.40
CA ALA A 60 -16.37 -17.53 -36.09
C ALA A 60 -14.92 -17.45 -36.61
N GLN A 61 -14.52 -16.29 -37.15
CA GLN A 61 -13.16 -16.04 -37.61
C GLN A 61 -12.14 -16.01 -36.45
N VAL A 62 -12.52 -15.40 -35.32
CA VAL A 62 -11.70 -15.40 -34.11
C VAL A 62 -11.44 -16.81 -33.59
N GLN A 63 -12.46 -17.70 -33.63
CA GLN A 63 -12.28 -19.11 -33.27
C GLN A 63 -11.35 -19.86 -34.24
N ALA A 64 -11.34 -19.45 -35.51
CA ALA A 64 -10.39 -19.95 -36.50
C ALA A 64 -8.96 -19.38 -36.33
N GLY A 65 -8.75 -18.48 -35.36
CA GLY A 65 -7.44 -17.89 -35.06
C GLY A 65 -7.09 -16.62 -35.84
N ASP A 66 -8.08 -15.98 -36.48
CA ASP A 66 -7.86 -14.75 -37.24
C ASP A 66 -7.62 -13.54 -36.31
N GLU A 67 -6.40 -13.00 -36.36
CA GLU A 67 -6.02 -11.82 -35.56
C GLU A 67 -6.67 -10.53 -36.07
N GLU A 68 -6.97 -10.41 -37.36
CA GLU A 68 -7.64 -9.23 -37.91
C GLU A 68 -9.08 -9.16 -37.42
N ALA A 69 -9.75 -10.31 -37.36
CA ALA A 69 -11.10 -10.41 -36.79
C ALA A 69 -11.12 -10.01 -35.30
N VAL A 70 -10.11 -10.41 -34.51
CA VAL A 70 -9.96 -9.95 -33.11
C VAL A 70 -9.80 -8.44 -33.05
N ARG A 71 -8.95 -7.86 -33.91
CA ARG A 71 -8.73 -6.40 -33.95
C ARG A 71 -10.00 -5.66 -34.30
N GLU A 72 -10.73 -6.08 -35.34
CA GLU A 72 -12.00 -5.45 -35.76
C GLU A 72 -13.03 -5.48 -34.63
N LEU A 73 -13.19 -6.64 -33.98
CA LEU A 73 -14.10 -6.83 -32.85
C LEU A 73 -13.75 -5.94 -31.64
N VAL A 74 -12.46 -5.84 -31.30
CA VAL A 74 -11.99 -5.00 -30.18
C VAL A 74 -12.20 -3.52 -30.49
N VAL A 75 -11.75 -3.06 -31.65
CA VAL A 75 -11.73 -1.64 -32.03
C VAL A 75 -13.13 -1.05 -32.08
N ALA A 76 -14.11 -1.80 -32.59
CA ALA A 76 -15.51 -1.40 -32.60
C ALA A 76 -16.11 -1.19 -31.20
N ASN A 77 -15.55 -1.83 -30.17
CA ASN A 77 -16.07 -1.85 -28.81
C ASN A 77 -15.28 -0.99 -27.82
N LEU A 78 -14.22 -0.27 -28.24
CA LEU A 78 -13.43 0.60 -27.36
C LEU A 78 -14.25 1.69 -26.66
N LYS A 79 -15.28 2.23 -27.34
CA LYS A 79 -16.21 3.23 -26.77
C LYS A 79 -16.94 2.68 -25.54
N PHE A 80 -17.26 1.39 -25.54
CA PHE A 80 -17.92 0.74 -24.43
C PHE A 80 -17.02 0.68 -23.19
N VAL A 81 -15.74 0.35 -23.37
CA VAL A 81 -14.75 0.32 -22.28
C VAL A 81 -14.65 1.68 -21.61
N VAL A 82 -14.55 2.76 -22.38
CA VAL A 82 -14.52 4.12 -21.84
C VAL A 82 -15.77 4.42 -21.01
N ALA A 83 -16.95 4.06 -21.53
CA ALA A 83 -18.21 4.27 -20.82
C ALA A 83 -18.28 3.43 -19.51
N TYR A 84 -17.76 2.21 -19.53
CA TYR A 84 -17.70 1.34 -18.36
C TYR A 84 -16.71 1.86 -17.31
N ALA A 85 -15.53 2.30 -17.74
CA ALA A 85 -14.44 2.81 -16.91
C ALA A 85 -14.80 4.07 -16.13
N LYS A 86 -15.75 4.90 -16.62
CA LYS A 86 -16.22 6.12 -15.92
C LYS A 86 -16.63 5.88 -14.46
N ARG A 87 -17.09 4.67 -14.13
CA ARG A 87 -17.49 4.27 -12.76
C ARG A 87 -16.33 4.23 -11.77
N TYR A 88 -15.09 4.19 -12.27
CA TYR A 88 -13.87 4.10 -11.48
C TYR A 88 -13.04 5.39 -11.53
N ARG A 89 -13.58 6.48 -12.12
CA ARG A 89 -12.85 7.76 -12.30
C ARG A 89 -12.45 8.44 -10.99
N ALA A 90 -13.09 8.12 -9.88
CA ALA A 90 -12.77 8.66 -8.56
C ALA A 90 -11.57 7.97 -7.88
N SER A 91 -10.86 7.07 -8.58
CA SER A 91 -9.61 6.50 -8.08
C SER A 91 -8.45 7.49 -8.16
N THR A 92 -7.41 7.22 -7.38
CA THR A 92 -6.10 7.88 -7.41
C THR A 92 -5.32 7.67 -8.71
N ILE A 93 -5.65 6.61 -9.47
CA ILE A 93 -4.97 6.28 -10.73
C ILE A 93 -5.53 7.11 -11.89
N SER A 94 -4.67 7.42 -12.87
CA SER A 94 -5.03 8.02 -14.14
C SER A 94 -6.24 7.33 -14.78
N PHE A 95 -7.16 8.14 -15.29
CA PHE A 95 -8.32 7.61 -16.02
C PHE A 95 -7.92 6.92 -17.34
N LEU A 96 -6.82 7.36 -17.96
CA LEU A 96 -6.28 6.72 -19.17
C LEU A 96 -5.77 5.31 -18.87
N ASP A 97 -5.07 5.13 -17.75
CA ASP A 97 -4.56 3.82 -17.34
C ASP A 97 -5.70 2.83 -17.07
N ILE A 98 -6.77 3.29 -16.40
CA ILE A 98 -7.98 2.48 -16.18
C ILE A 98 -8.61 2.04 -17.51
N ILE A 99 -8.67 2.95 -18.50
CA ILE A 99 -9.16 2.62 -19.84
C ILE A 99 -8.24 1.60 -20.49
N HIS A 100 -6.92 1.78 -20.41
CA HIS A 100 -5.94 0.91 -21.02
C HIS A 100 -6.06 -0.52 -20.49
N GLU A 101 -6.16 -0.67 -19.17
CA GLU A 101 -6.37 -1.98 -18.56
C GLU A 101 -7.72 -2.59 -18.96
N GLY A 102 -8.78 -1.77 -19.00
CA GLY A 102 -10.08 -2.21 -19.50
C GLY A 102 -10.01 -2.73 -20.94
N ASN A 103 -9.18 -2.11 -21.79
CA ASN A 103 -8.96 -2.56 -23.17
C ASN A 103 -8.20 -3.89 -23.20
N LEU A 104 -7.24 -4.12 -22.30
CA LEU A 104 -6.57 -5.42 -22.16
C LEU A 104 -7.59 -6.51 -21.79
N GLY A 105 -8.50 -6.22 -20.86
CA GLY A 105 -9.62 -7.11 -20.54
C GLY A 105 -10.53 -7.38 -21.75
N LEU A 106 -10.84 -6.35 -22.55
CA LEU A 106 -11.63 -6.48 -23.78
C LEU A 106 -10.93 -7.39 -24.80
N ILE A 107 -9.61 -7.26 -24.99
CA ILE A 107 -8.82 -8.10 -25.90
C ILE A 107 -8.84 -9.57 -25.43
N GLN A 108 -8.70 -9.80 -24.12
CA GLN A 108 -8.81 -11.15 -23.55
C GLN A 108 -10.21 -11.75 -23.76
N ALA A 109 -11.26 -10.92 -23.64
CA ALA A 109 -12.62 -11.34 -23.93
C ALA A 109 -12.77 -11.72 -25.41
N ALA A 110 -12.28 -10.88 -26.33
CA ALA A 110 -12.37 -11.13 -27.77
C ALA A 110 -11.75 -12.47 -28.13
N LYS A 111 -10.53 -12.76 -27.65
CA LYS A 111 -9.83 -14.02 -27.90
C LYS A 111 -10.56 -15.29 -27.41
N LYS A 112 -11.44 -15.16 -26.43
CA LYS A 112 -12.15 -16.27 -25.80
C LYS A 112 -13.66 -16.27 -26.09
N TYR A 113 -14.11 -15.34 -26.93
CA TYR A 113 -15.51 -15.15 -27.21
C TYR A 113 -16.06 -16.33 -28.02
N ASP A 114 -17.15 -16.90 -27.54
CA ASP A 114 -17.88 -17.97 -28.22
C ASP A 114 -19.37 -17.65 -28.15
N PRO A 115 -20.02 -17.28 -29.27
CA PRO A 115 -21.44 -16.92 -29.31
C PRO A 115 -22.36 -18.11 -29.04
N PHE A 116 -21.89 -19.35 -29.24
CA PHE A 116 -22.75 -20.54 -29.27
C PHE A 116 -22.55 -21.47 -28.06
N LYS A 117 -21.55 -21.20 -27.22
CA LYS A 117 -21.15 -22.05 -26.09
C LYS A 117 -22.25 -22.33 -25.07
N GLU A 118 -23.20 -21.41 -24.90
CA GLU A 118 -24.26 -21.50 -23.89
C GLU A 118 -25.66 -21.75 -24.49
N GLY A 119 -25.75 -22.11 -25.78
CA GLY A 119 -27.03 -22.36 -26.45
C GLY A 119 -27.93 -21.13 -26.60
N GLN A 120 -27.40 -19.94 -26.29
CA GLN A 120 -28.05 -18.65 -26.49
C GLN A 120 -27.11 -17.74 -27.29
N ASP A 121 -27.68 -16.99 -28.22
CA ASP A 121 -26.97 -15.98 -29.01
C ASP A 121 -26.67 -14.74 -28.15
N VAL A 122 -25.55 -14.79 -27.44
CA VAL A 122 -25.14 -13.75 -26.49
C VAL A 122 -24.24 -12.74 -27.19
N LYS A 123 -24.62 -11.46 -27.13
CA LYS A 123 -23.78 -10.34 -27.59
C LYS A 123 -22.42 -10.33 -26.90
N PHE A 124 -21.37 -10.04 -27.65
CA PHE A 124 -19.99 -9.89 -27.22
C PHE A 124 -19.85 -8.97 -26.01
N ILE A 125 -20.52 -7.81 -26.01
CA ILE A 125 -20.46 -6.87 -24.88
C ILE A 125 -20.95 -7.53 -23.57
N THR A 126 -21.99 -8.36 -23.64
CA THR A 126 -22.51 -9.08 -22.46
C THR A 126 -21.45 -9.99 -21.84
N TYR A 127 -20.66 -10.67 -22.69
CA TYR A 127 -19.53 -11.50 -22.27
C TYR A 127 -18.33 -10.66 -21.79
N ALA A 128 -17.97 -9.63 -22.55
CA ALA A 128 -16.79 -8.81 -22.32
C ALA A 128 -16.85 -8.00 -21.01
N VAL A 129 -18.04 -7.63 -20.54
CA VAL A 129 -18.19 -6.88 -19.27
C VAL A 129 -17.48 -7.54 -18.10
N TRP A 130 -17.52 -8.87 -18.00
CA TRP A 130 -16.83 -9.58 -16.92
C TRP A 130 -15.31 -9.43 -16.99
N TRP A 131 -14.74 -9.60 -18.17
CA TRP A 131 -13.30 -9.45 -18.40
C TRP A 131 -12.82 -8.02 -18.21
N ILE A 132 -13.55 -7.03 -18.74
CA ILE A 132 -13.25 -5.61 -18.54
C ILE A 132 -13.29 -5.28 -17.04
N ARG A 133 -14.31 -5.74 -16.32
CA ARG A 133 -14.45 -5.53 -14.88
C ARG A 133 -13.30 -6.16 -14.11
N GLN A 134 -12.95 -7.40 -14.44
CA GLN A 134 -11.88 -8.12 -13.77
C GLN A 134 -10.54 -7.42 -13.96
N ALA A 135 -10.19 -7.06 -15.20
CA ALA A 135 -8.93 -6.39 -15.52
C ALA A 135 -8.80 -5.06 -14.76
N ILE A 136 -9.84 -4.21 -14.83
CA ILE A 136 -9.86 -2.93 -14.12
C ILE A 136 -9.72 -3.14 -12.60
N LEU A 137 -10.48 -4.05 -11.99
CA LEU A 137 -10.42 -4.29 -10.54
C LEU A 137 -9.10 -4.90 -10.08
N HIS A 138 -8.46 -5.72 -10.92
CA HIS A 138 -7.15 -6.28 -10.64
C HIS A 138 -6.09 -5.17 -10.62
N PHE A 139 -6.03 -4.37 -11.69
CA PHE A 139 -5.09 -3.25 -11.79
C PHE A 139 -5.27 -2.22 -10.68
N LEU A 140 -6.53 -1.90 -10.36
CA LEU A 140 -6.88 -1.03 -9.24
C LEU A 140 -6.39 -1.58 -7.89
N ALA A 141 -6.48 -2.90 -7.67
CA ALA A 141 -5.97 -3.52 -6.44
C ALA A 141 -4.44 -3.51 -6.36
N GLU A 142 -3.75 -3.62 -7.50
CA GLU A 142 -2.29 -3.63 -7.56
C GLU A 142 -1.66 -2.23 -7.49
N ASN A 143 -2.30 -1.22 -8.11
CA ASN A 143 -1.70 0.10 -8.34
C ASN A 143 -2.49 1.26 -7.71
N GLY A 144 -3.67 1.01 -7.13
CA GLY A 144 -4.56 2.06 -6.64
C GLY A 144 -4.15 2.68 -5.31
N THR A 145 -3.27 2.03 -4.56
CA THR A 145 -2.82 2.47 -3.24
C THR A 145 -1.30 2.51 -3.21
N ALA A 146 -0.74 3.44 -2.42
CA ALA A 146 0.71 3.53 -2.24
C ALA A 146 1.33 2.21 -1.75
N PHE A 147 0.55 1.43 -1.00
CA PHE A 147 0.89 0.08 -0.58
C PHE A 147 -0.01 -0.92 -1.28
N ARG A 148 0.57 -1.97 -1.88
CA ARG A 148 -0.18 -3.04 -2.55
C ARG A 148 -1.06 -3.79 -1.54
N LEU A 149 -2.36 -3.82 -1.79
CA LEU A 149 -3.31 -4.57 -0.97
C LEU A 149 -3.63 -5.92 -1.63
N PRO A 150 -3.86 -7.00 -0.85
CA PRO A 150 -4.35 -8.23 -1.43
C PRO A 150 -5.77 -8.04 -2.01
N GLN A 151 -6.10 -8.82 -3.05
CA GLN A 151 -7.31 -8.62 -3.86
C GLN A 151 -8.61 -8.57 -3.04
N LYS A 152 -8.75 -9.41 -2.00
CA LYS A 152 -9.97 -9.46 -1.18
C LYS A 152 -10.18 -8.15 -0.41
N GLN A 153 -9.12 -7.58 0.15
CA GLN A 153 -9.13 -6.34 0.91
C GLN A 153 -9.38 -5.16 -0.03
N ALA A 154 -8.70 -5.11 -1.19
CA ALA A 154 -8.95 -4.09 -2.21
C ALA A 154 -10.40 -4.09 -2.70
N ASN A 155 -10.96 -5.27 -3.02
CA ASN A 155 -12.37 -5.41 -3.42
C ASN A 155 -13.34 -4.92 -2.33
N THR A 156 -13.01 -5.15 -1.06
CA THR A 156 -13.83 -4.72 0.07
C THR A 156 -13.72 -3.21 0.28
N LEU A 157 -12.53 -2.63 0.09
CA LEU A 157 -12.33 -1.19 0.10
C LEU A 157 -13.14 -0.49 -1.00
N TYR A 158 -13.15 -1.00 -2.24
CA TYR A 158 -13.96 -0.43 -3.31
C TYR A 158 -15.47 -0.50 -3.03
N ARG A 159 -15.93 -1.58 -2.40
CA ARG A 159 -17.33 -1.69 -1.95
C ARG A 159 -17.63 -0.66 -0.86
N LEU A 160 -16.73 -0.49 0.09
CA LEU A 160 -16.84 0.49 1.15
C LEU A 160 -16.97 1.91 0.61
N GLU A 161 -16.08 2.32 -0.31
CA GLU A 161 -16.13 3.64 -0.93
C GLU A 161 -17.44 3.89 -1.70
N ARG A 162 -17.92 2.88 -2.43
CA ARG A 162 -19.20 2.97 -3.14
C ARG A 162 -20.38 3.14 -2.18
N VAL A 163 -20.45 2.31 -1.14
CA VAL A 163 -21.50 2.39 -0.12
C VAL A 163 -21.42 3.73 0.61
N ARG A 164 -20.21 4.20 0.93
CA ARG A 164 -20.00 5.49 1.57
C ARG A 164 -20.58 6.63 0.75
N ASN A 165 -20.30 6.67 -0.56
CA ASN A 165 -20.81 7.70 -1.45
C ASN A 165 -22.34 7.62 -1.58
N LEU A 166 -22.90 6.41 -1.76
CA LEU A 166 -24.35 6.19 -1.84
C LEU A 166 -25.08 6.65 -0.57
N LEU A 167 -24.56 6.29 0.61
CA LEU A 167 -25.13 6.71 1.89
C LEU A 167 -24.96 8.21 2.11
N SER A 168 -23.81 8.78 1.71
CA SER A 168 -23.57 10.22 1.82
C SER A 168 -24.57 11.03 0.99
N GLU A 169 -24.85 10.59 -0.24
CA GLU A 169 -25.85 11.22 -1.11
C GLU A 169 -27.27 11.10 -0.53
N ARG A 170 -27.63 9.91 -0.01
CA ARG A 170 -28.97 9.67 0.54
C ARG A 170 -29.23 10.43 1.85
N GLN A 171 -28.22 10.56 2.70
CA GLN A 171 -28.36 11.15 4.04
C GLN A 171 -27.94 12.62 4.11
N GLY A 172 -27.29 13.14 3.07
CA GLY A 172 -26.74 14.51 3.06
C GLY A 172 -25.58 14.72 4.05
N ARG A 173 -25.03 13.65 4.64
CA ARG A 173 -23.92 13.67 5.60
C ARG A 173 -23.00 12.46 5.41
N PRO A 174 -21.72 12.51 5.83
CA PRO A 174 -20.89 11.32 5.82
C PRO A 174 -21.47 10.21 6.72
N PRO A 175 -21.46 8.94 6.27
CA PRO A 175 -21.94 7.82 7.06
C PRO A 175 -20.97 7.47 8.19
N THR A 176 -21.52 6.91 9.26
CA THR A 176 -20.76 6.41 10.41
C THR A 176 -20.18 5.02 10.13
N ASP A 177 -19.13 4.64 10.85
CA ASP A 177 -18.50 3.31 10.72
C ASP A 177 -19.49 2.17 11.00
N LEU A 178 -20.46 2.40 11.88
CA LEU A 178 -21.51 1.43 12.22
C LEU A 178 -22.53 1.27 11.08
N GLU A 179 -22.91 2.35 10.41
CA GLU A 179 -23.76 2.29 9.21
C GLU A 179 -23.06 1.56 8.07
N LEU A 180 -21.78 1.84 7.85
CA LEU A 180 -20.96 1.15 6.85
C LEU A 180 -20.82 -0.35 7.15
N SER A 181 -20.55 -0.69 8.41
CA SER A 181 -20.45 -2.09 8.87
C SER A 181 -21.73 -2.88 8.60
N ARG A 182 -22.90 -2.30 8.90
CA ARG A 182 -24.20 -2.93 8.66
C ARG A 182 -24.48 -3.15 7.18
N GLU A 183 -24.21 -2.15 6.34
CA GLU A 183 -24.49 -2.23 4.90
C GLU A 183 -23.50 -3.16 4.16
N LEU A 184 -22.27 -3.28 4.64
CA LEU A 184 -21.22 -4.12 4.05
C LEU A 184 -21.15 -5.53 4.64
N GLU A 185 -21.89 -5.80 5.73
CA GLU A 185 -21.85 -7.06 6.48
C GLU A 185 -20.44 -7.45 6.95
N ILE A 186 -19.66 -6.47 7.41
CA ILE A 186 -18.30 -6.67 7.96
C ILE A 186 -18.19 -6.09 9.36
N SER A 187 -17.18 -6.51 10.13
CA SER A 187 -17.00 -5.98 11.49
C SER A 187 -16.65 -4.49 11.48
N ILE A 188 -17.03 -3.76 12.54
CA ILE A 188 -16.67 -2.34 12.70
C ILE A 188 -15.14 -2.17 12.73
N GLU A 189 -14.42 -3.14 13.30
CA GLU A 189 -12.96 -3.11 13.34
C GLU A 189 -12.37 -3.25 11.94
N ASP A 190 -12.92 -4.12 11.09
CA ASP A 190 -12.51 -4.23 9.69
C ASP A 190 -12.77 -2.95 8.90
N VAL A 191 -13.92 -2.27 9.14
CA VAL A 191 -14.19 -0.95 8.55
C VAL A 191 -13.12 0.06 8.94
N ARG A 192 -12.72 0.09 10.23
CA ARG A 192 -11.67 1.00 10.72
C ARG A 192 -10.30 0.69 10.14
N VAL A 193 -9.95 -0.59 10.02
CA VAL A 193 -8.70 -1.03 9.40
C VAL A 193 -8.67 -0.64 7.92
N LEU A 194 -9.74 -0.92 7.17
CA LEU A 194 -9.85 -0.55 5.75
C LEU A 194 -9.79 0.96 5.55
N ARG A 195 -10.43 1.75 6.43
CA ARG A 195 -10.38 3.21 6.36
C ARG A 195 -8.99 3.77 6.65
N ARG A 196 -8.23 3.15 7.56
CA ARG A 196 -6.81 3.48 7.79
C ARG A 196 -5.96 3.11 6.58
N ALA A 197 -6.16 1.92 6.02
CA ALA A 197 -5.45 1.47 4.84
C ALA A 197 -5.74 2.32 3.59
N SER A 198 -6.90 2.97 3.53
CA SER A 198 -7.27 3.88 2.44
C SER A 198 -6.80 5.32 2.64
N GLN A 199 -6.15 5.65 3.75
CA GLN A 199 -5.61 6.99 3.95
C GLN A 199 -4.50 7.23 2.93
N THR A 200 -4.65 8.29 2.15
CA THR A 200 -3.66 8.71 1.16
C THR A 200 -2.37 9.05 1.88
N SER A 201 -1.26 8.47 1.44
CA SER A 201 0.08 8.87 1.87
C SER A 201 0.29 10.34 1.54
N LEU A 202 0.73 11.12 2.52
CA LEU A 202 1.14 12.50 2.28
C LEU A 202 2.51 12.51 1.61
N SER A 203 2.72 13.44 0.69
CA SER A 203 4.02 13.68 0.10
C SER A 203 4.91 14.40 1.11
N LEU A 204 6.13 13.90 1.33
CA LEU A 204 7.11 14.61 2.16
C LEU A 204 7.47 15.98 1.56
N ASN A 205 7.38 16.12 0.25
CA ASN A 205 7.67 17.37 -0.45
C ASN A 205 6.46 18.32 -0.49
N SER A 206 5.35 17.96 0.16
CA SER A 206 4.24 18.91 0.27
C SER A 206 4.60 20.01 1.26
N HIS A 207 4.33 21.25 0.87
CA HIS A 207 4.69 22.42 1.65
C HIS A 207 3.68 22.62 2.78
N VAL A 208 4.17 23.03 3.95
CA VAL A 208 3.37 23.16 5.18
C VAL A 208 2.94 24.61 5.42
N ASP A 209 3.74 25.57 4.96
CA ASP A 209 3.52 27.01 5.12
C ASP A 209 2.95 27.67 3.84
N GLU A 210 2.31 28.83 4.01
CA GLU A 210 1.83 29.63 2.87
C GLU A 210 2.98 30.29 2.09
N SER A 211 4.14 30.46 2.74
CA SER A 211 5.37 30.98 2.12
C SER A 211 6.01 29.98 1.14
N GLY A 212 5.79 28.68 1.36
CA GLY A 212 6.33 27.60 0.54
C GLY A 212 7.79 27.25 0.83
N ASP A 213 8.35 27.71 1.96
CA ASP A 213 9.76 27.51 2.31
C ASP A 213 9.99 26.22 3.11
N SER A 214 8.92 25.64 3.70
CA SER A 214 9.03 24.47 4.58
C SER A 214 8.28 23.26 4.01
N GLU A 215 8.99 22.16 3.76
CA GLU A 215 8.38 20.89 3.35
C GLU A 215 8.03 20.01 4.57
N ILE A 216 7.04 19.11 4.43
CA ILE A 216 6.71 18.12 5.50
C ILE A 216 7.94 17.31 5.90
N GLY A 217 8.80 16.96 4.93
CA GLY A 217 10.02 16.21 5.16
C GLY A 217 10.98 16.88 6.13
N ASP A 218 11.06 18.21 6.12
CA ASP A 218 11.97 18.98 6.96
C ASP A 218 11.55 18.98 8.44
N LEU A 219 10.27 18.69 8.72
CA LEU A 219 9.71 18.64 10.07
C LEU A 219 9.82 17.27 10.73
N LEU A 220 10.25 16.24 9.99
CA LEU A 220 10.34 14.88 10.52
C LEU A 220 11.63 14.69 11.31
N GLU A 221 11.46 14.35 12.59
CA GLU A 221 12.57 13.99 13.47
C GLU A 221 13.20 12.66 13.05
N GLN A 222 14.52 12.63 12.94
CA GLN A 222 15.27 11.42 12.63
C GLN A 222 15.49 10.59 13.89
N THR A 223 14.71 9.51 14.04
CA THR A 223 14.79 8.61 15.20
C THR A 223 15.77 7.44 15.01
N ILE A 224 16.39 7.31 13.83
CA ILE A 224 17.25 6.17 13.48
C ILE A 224 18.68 6.37 14.01
N PHE A 225 19.12 7.62 14.11
CA PHE A 225 20.43 7.95 14.65
C PHE A 225 20.30 8.30 16.13
N PRO A 226 21.06 7.63 17.02
CA PRO A 226 21.16 8.09 18.40
C PRO A 226 21.72 9.51 18.42
N ASP A 227 21.28 10.30 19.38
CA ASP A 227 21.75 11.66 19.55
C ASP A 227 23.28 11.68 19.71
N THR A 228 23.94 12.72 19.16
CA THR A 228 25.40 12.85 19.22
C THR A 228 25.86 12.85 20.67
N ASP A 229 25.11 13.53 21.55
CA ASP A 229 25.37 13.56 22.98
C ASP A 229 25.26 12.17 23.62
N GLU A 230 24.26 11.37 23.23
CA GLU A 230 24.12 9.99 23.71
C GLU A 230 25.31 9.12 23.27
N THR A 231 25.77 9.27 22.02
CA THR A 231 26.92 8.50 21.52
C THR A 231 28.23 8.89 22.23
N LEU A 232 28.44 10.18 22.52
CA LEU A 232 29.58 10.67 23.26
C LEU A 232 29.53 10.19 24.71
N LEU A 233 28.37 10.25 25.35
CA LEU A 233 28.14 9.76 26.70
C LEU A 233 28.45 8.26 26.80
N ARG A 234 27.97 7.44 25.85
CA ARG A 234 28.25 5.99 25.80
C ARG A 234 29.74 5.70 25.63
N LYS A 235 30.44 6.44 24.76
CA LYS A 235 31.90 6.29 24.58
C LYS A 235 32.67 6.67 25.84
N SER A 236 32.29 7.79 26.47
CA SER A 236 32.89 8.26 27.71
C SER A 236 32.66 7.27 28.86
N PHE A 237 31.44 6.72 28.95
CA PHE A 237 31.11 5.66 29.91
C PHE A 237 31.93 4.39 29.66
N ALA A 238 32.06 3.96 28.41
CA ALA A 238 32.87 2.78 28.07
C ALA A 238 34.35 2.96 28.45
N HIS A 239 34.91 4.16 28.26
CA HIS A 239 36.27 4.49 28.69
C HIS A 239 36.39 4.44 30.22
N ALA A 240 35.51 5.13 30.95
CA ALA A 240 35.51 5.13 32.41
C ALA A 240 35.31 3.73 33.00
N LEU A 241 34.48 2.89 32.37
CA LEU A 241 34.32 1.49 32.73
C LEU A 241 35.60 0.68 32.49
N GLY A 242 36.29 0.94 31.37
CA GLY A 242 37.61 0.37 31.08
C GLY A 242 38.64 0.69 32.16
N ASP A 243 38.77 1.97 32.51
CA ASP A 243 39.69 2.45 33.56
C ASP A 243 39.37 1.82 34.92
N ALA A 244 38.08 1.69 35.25
CA ALA A 244 37.64 1.05 36.49
C ALA A 244 37.99 -0.45 36.52
N LEU A 245 37.90 -1.14 35.38
CA LEU A 245 38.28 -2.55 35.24
C LEU A 245 39.78 -2.76 35.26
N ASP A 246 40.58 -1.81 34.77
CA ASP A 246 42.05 -1.86 34.81
C ASP A 246 42.62 -1.75 36.24
N GLY A 247 41.88 -1.12 37.15
CA GLY A 247 42.21 -1.11 38.58
C GLY A 247 41.98 -2.44 39.31
N LEU A 248 41.36 -3.45 38.67
CA LEU A 248 41.14 -4.76 39.24
C LEU A 248 42.29 -5.73 38.93
N PRO A 249 42.56 -6.71 39.81
CA PRO A 249 43.43 -7.83 39.46
C PRO A 249 42.95 -8.54 38.20
N GLY A 250 43.88 -8.98 37.35
CA GLY A 250 43.56 -9.58 36.05
C GLY A 250 42.50 -10.68 36.10
N ARG A 251 42.55 -11.57 37.10
CA ARG A 251 41.52 -12.62 37.30
C ARG A 251 40.14 -12.10 37.68
N GLU A 252 40.06 -10.99 38.42
CA GLU A 252 38.79 -10.35 38.79
C GLU A 252 38.19 -9.62 37.57
N ARG A 253 39.03 -8.93 36.79
CA ARG A 253 38.65 -8.30 35.52
C ARG A 253 38.11 -9.31 34.51
N GLU A 254 38.84 -10.40 34.29
CA GLU A 254 38.48 -11.44 33.31
C GLU A 254 37.12 -12.09 33.63
N VAL A 255 36.84 -12.36 34.91
CA VAL A 255 35.52 -12.86 35.33
C VAL A 255 34.42 -11.85 35.02
N LEU A 256 34.62 -10.55 35.27
CA LEU A 256 33.60 -9.53 34.98
C LEU A 256 33.39 -9.33 33.48
N VAL A 257 34.47 -9.27 32.68
CA VAL A 257 34.40 -9.13 31.22
C VAL A 257 33.59 -10.27 30.60
N LEU A 258 33.88 -11.52 30.99
CA LEU A 258 33.17 -12.70 30.50
C LEU A 258 31.73 -12.77 31.03
N ARG A 259 31.49 -12.32 32.26
CA ARG A 259 30.17 -12.37 32.89
C ARG A 259 29.18 -11.42 32.23
N PHE A 260 29.63 -10.21 31.91
CA PHE A 260 28.81 -9.16 31.33
C PHE A 260 28.98 -9.00 29.82
N GLY A 261 29.83 -9.82 29.18
CA GLY A 261 30.02 -9.78 27.73
C GLY A 261 30.62 -8.46 27.24
N LEU A 262 31.50 -7.82 28.02
CA LEU A 262 31.96 -6.45 27.76
C LEU A 262 32.82 -6.28 26.49
N VAL A 263 33.20 -7.38 25.84
CA VAL A 263 34.04 -7.40 24.63
C VAL A 263 33.29 -8.03 23.44
N ASP A 264 32.58 -9.14 23.67
CA ASP A 264 31.92 -9.94 22.62
C ASP A 264 30.37 -9.85 22.66
N ASP A 265 29.81 -8.98 23.50
CA ASP A 265 28.37 -8.81 23.74
C ASP A 265 27.63 -10.11 24.11
N ASN A 266 28.37 -11.08 24.65
CA ASN A 266 27.87 -12.40 24.98
C ASN A 266 28.08 -12.73 26.47
N PRO A 267 27.10 -12.44 27.35
CA PRO A 267 27.24 -12.67 28.78
C PRO A 267 27.24 -14.17 29.11
N ARG A 268 28.25 -14.62 29.86
CA ARG A 268 28.44 -16.04 30.19
C ARG A 268 27.91 -16.41 31.58
N THR A 269 27.49 -17.66 31.74
CA THR A 269 27.07 -18.17 33.05
C THR A 269 28.27 -18.45 33.96
N LEU A 270 28.09 -18.40 35.29
CA LEU A 270 29.15 -18.73 36.26
C LEU A 270 29.75 -20.13 36.04
N ARG A 271 28.95 -21.06 35.50
CA ARG A 271 29.40 -22.41 35.17
C ARG A 271 30.30 -22.40 33.93
N GLU A 272 29.91 -21.70 32.86
CA GLU A 272 30.72 -21.55 31.65
C GLU A 272 32.06 -20.86 31.93
N ILE A 273 32.03 -19.78 32.70
CA ILE A 273 33.26 -19.07 33.12
C ILE A 273 34.14 -20.01 33.96
N GLY A 274 33.54 -20.82 34.83
CA GLY A 274 34.27 -21.83 35.60
C GLY A 274 34.98 -22.86 34.72
N ILE A 275 34.31 -23.33 33.66
CA ILE A 275 34.91 -24.25 32.69
C ILE A 275 36.08 -23.58 31.95
N LEU A 276 35.89 -22.34 31.47
CA LEU A 276 36.92 -21.59 30.73
C LEU A 276 38.16 -21.29 31.57
N MET A 277 37.98 -20.99 32.86
CA MET A 277 39.07 -20.60 33.76
C MET A 277 39.62 -21.75 34.62
N GLY A 278 39.09 -22.97 34.46
CA GLY A 278 39.47 -24.12 35.29
C GLY A 278 39.10 -23.98 36.77
N LEU A 279 37.97 -23.32 37.07
CA LEU A 279 37.48 -23.01 38.42
C LEU A 279 36.11 -23.64 38.68
N SER A 280 35.80 -23.91 39.95
CA SER A 280 34.44 -24.29 40.34
C SER A 280 33.48 -23.10 40.19
N ARG A 281 32.20 -23.38 39.90
CA ARG A 281 31.14 -22.36 39.83
C ARG A 281 31.12 -21.45 41.07
N GLU A 282 31.25 -22.05 42.25
CA GLU A 282 31.24 -21.31 43.51
C GLU A 282 32.48 -20.42 43.65
N ARG A 283 33.63 -20.86 43.14
CA ARG A 283 34.83 -20.05 43.12
C ARG A 283 34.70 -18.82 42.22
N VAL A 284 34.08 -18.97 41.03
CA VAL A 284 33.78 -17.84 40.14
C VAL A 284 32.83 -16.84 40.82
N ARG A 285 31.79 -17.33 41.50
CA ARG A 285 30.85 -16.47 42.27
C ARG A 285 31.57 -15.65 43.35
N GLN A 286 32.51 -16.26 44.06
CA GLN A 286 33.33 -15.56 45.07
C GLN A 286 34.19 -14.46 44.44
N ILE A 287 34.81 -14.74 43.29
CA ILE A 287 35.65 -13.78 42.56
C ILE A 287 34.78 -12.61 42.05
N GLU A 288 33.63 -12.89 41.45
CA GLU A 288 32.65 -11.88 41.00
C GLU A 288 32.21 -10.97 42.16
N SER A 289 31.78 -11.56 43.28
CA SER A 289 31.33 -10.79 44.45
C SER A 289 32.44 -9.91 45.04
N ARG A 290 33.68 -10.41 45.06
CA ARG A 290 34.85 -9.66 45.52
C ARG A 290 35.20 -8.52 44.55
N ALA A 291 35.17 -8.78 43.25
CA ALA A 291 35.44 -7.78 42.21
C ALA A 291 34.41 -6.64 42.26
N LEU A 292 33.11 -6.97 42.32
CA LEU A 292 32.03 -5.99 42.46
C LEU A 292 32.14 -5.19 43.78
N SER A 293 32.51 -5.85 44.87
CA SER A 293 32.72 -5.17 46.17
C SER A 293 33.90 -4.20 46.14
N ARG A 294 34.95 -4.50 45.37
CA ARG A 294 36.09 -3.62 45.16
C ARG A 294 35.74 -2.43 44.27
N LEU A 295 35.05 -2.65 43.15
CA LEU A 295 34.53 -1.58 42.31
C LEU A 295 33.64 -0.61 43.10
N ARG A 296 32.77 -1.13 43.99
CA ARG A 296 31.92 -0.33 44.89
C ARG A 296 32.65 0.45 45.98
N ARG A 297 33.92 0.17 46.26
CA ARG A 297 34.71 0.87 47.29
C ARG A 297 35.80 1.75 46.70
N SER A 298 36.00 1.69 45.39
CA SER A 298 36.98 2.50 44.68
C SER A 298 36.45 3.92 44.47
N HIS A 299 37.36 4.90 44.39
CA HIS A 299 37.05 6.26 43.94
C HIS A 299 36.40 6.25 42.54
N LEU A 300 36.72 5.23 41.73
CA LEU A 300 36.15 4.93 40.41
C LEU A 300 34.62 4.73 40.42
N GLN A 301 34.01 4.46 41.59
CA GLN A 301 32.55 4.43 41.72
C GLN A 301 31.93 5.80 41.49
N GLN A 302 32.59 6.88 41.94
CA GLN A 302 32.06 8.25 41.83
C GLN A 302 31.98 8.67 40.37
N ASP A 303 32.99 8.30 39.57
CA ASP A 303 33.06 8.58 38.14
C ASP A 303 31.95 7.84 37.37
N LEU A 304 31.68 6.58 37.72
CA LEU A 304 30.63 5.78 37.09
C LEU A 304 29.21 6.20 37.53
N ILE A 305 29.03 6.69 38.76
CA ILE A 305 27.73 7.20 39.25
C ILE A 305 27.31 8.46 38.51
N ALA A 306 28.25 9.26 38.00
CA ALA A 306 27.93 10.45 37.21
C ALA A 306 27.05 10.13 35.99
N TYR A 307 27.25 8.95 35.38
CA TYR A 307 26.49 8.48 34.23
C TYR A 307 25.09 7.92 34.57
N LEU A 308 24.75 7.74 35.85
CA LEU A 308 23.42 7.29 36.30
C LEU A 308 22.44 8.44 36.60
N LYS A 309 22.93 9.69 36.63
CA LYS A 309 22.17 10.88 37.04
C LYS A 309 21.74 11.79 35.86
N THR A 310 21.95 11.33 34.64
CA THR A 310 21.49 11.93 33.38
C THR A 310 20.51 10.97 32.73
#